data_AF-A0A0K9NN33-F1
#
_entry.id   AF-A0A0K9NN33-F1
#
_cell.length_a   1.000
_cell.length_b   1.000
_cell.length_c   1.000
_cell.angle_alpha   90.00
_cell.angle_beta   90.00
_cell.angle_gamma   90.00
#
_symmetry.space_group_name_H-M   'P 1'
#
loop_
_entity.id
_entity.type
_entity.pdbx_description
1 polymer ?
#
loop_
_entity_poly.entity_id
_entity_poly.type
_entity_poly.pdbx_seq_one_letter_code
_entity_poly.pdbx_strand_id
1 'polypeptide(L)'
;MEIISLKDLVPAATCSVNTKFIMLEKGKITHEKDKKCLALVADETASVHFQLWGTECEAFEPGDIIQLTKGICIFIGSHSKLLIVVCR
;
A
#
# COMPACT_ATOMS: atom_id res chain seq x y z
N MET A 1 0.74 -13.74 -14.52
CA MET A 1 1.33 -13.33 -13.22
C MET A 1 0.18 -13.30 -12.24
N GLU A 2 0.32 -13.97 -11.09
CA GLU A 2 -0.78 -14.14 -10.13
C GLU A 2 -1.02 -12.85 -9.32
N ILE A 3 -2.29 -12.55 -9.03
CA ILE A 3 -2.71 -11.45 -8.14
C ILE A 3 -2.88 -12.05 -6.75
N ILE A 4 -2.16 -11.50 -5.77
CA ILE A 4 -2.17 -11.95 -4.38
C ILE A 4 -3.17 -11.10 -3.60
N SER A 5 -4.03 -11.75 -2.81
CA SER A 5 -4.98 -11.08 -1.91
C SER A 5 -4.26 -10.38 -0.75
N LEU A 6 -4.85 -9.31 -0.21
CA LEU A 6 -4.28 -8.54 0.89
C LEU A 6 -4.06 -9.39 2.15
N LYS A 7 -4.94 -10.34 2.46
CA LYS A 7 -4.75 -11.26 3.61
C LYS A 7 -3.51 -12.16 3.48
N ASP A 8 -3.08 -12.43 2.25
CA ASP A 8 -2.01 -13.37 1.91
C ASP A 8 -0.67 -12.64 1.71
N LEU A 9 -0.66 -11.32 1.89
CA LEU A 9 0.58 -10.53 1.86
C LEU A 9 1.46 -10.90 3.04
N VAL A 10 2.60 -11.49 2.73
CA VAL A 10 3.64 -11.84 3.70
C VAL A 10 4.88 -10.98 3.50
N PRO A 11 5.63 -10.66 4.57
CA PRO A 11 6.89 -9.94 4.44
C PRO A 11 7.86 -10.76 3.58
N ALA A 12 8.31 -10.19 2.46
CA ALA A 12 9.30 -10.82 1.62
C ALA A 12 10.16 -9.73 0.96
N ALA A 13 11.43 -9.65 1.36
CA ALA A 13 12.37 -8.64 0.89
C ALA A 13 12.65 -8.70 -0.63
N THR A 14 12.25 -9.78 -1.30
CA THR A 14 12.60 -10.07 -2.70
C THR A 14 11.42 -10.46 -3.59
N CYS A 15 10.18 -10.51 -3.08
CA CYS A 15 9.04 -10.86 -3.91
C CYS A 15 8.41 -9.64 -4.57
N SER A 16 8.26 -9.72 -5.88
CA SER A 16 7.48 -8.78 -6.69
C SER A 16 6.00 -9.14 -6.52
N VAL A 17 5.30 -8.42 -5.66
CA VAL A 17 3.87 -8.65 -5.40
C VAL A 17 3.05 -7.95 -6.49
N ASN A 18 2.05 -8.65 -7.01
CA ASN A 18 0.95 -8.01 -7.72
C ASN A 18 -0.31 -8.14 -6.88
N THR A 19 -1.00 -7.04 -6.66
CA THR A 19 -2.25 -7.04 -5.90
C THR A 19 -3.16 -5.93 -6.42
N LYS A 20 -4.46 -6.05 -6.17
CA LYS A 20 -5.46 -5.09 -6.58
C LYS A 20 -6.34 -4.77 -5.38
N PHE A 21 -6.54 -3.49 -5.13
CA PHE A 21 -7.25 -3.03 -3.94
C PHE A 21 -7.96 -1.71 -4.21
N ILE A 22 -8.97 -1.40 -3.40
CA ILE A 22 -9.60 -0.10 -3.34
C ILE A 22 -8.94 0.75 -2.25
N MET A 23 -8.68 2.03 -2.53
CA MET A 23 -8.31 2.99 -1.49
C MET A 23 -9.57 3.45 -0.76
N LEU A 24 -9.65 3.21 0.55
CA LEU A 24 -10.79 3.60 1.38
C LEU A 24 -10.58 4.98 2.01
N GLU A 25 -9.38 5.23 2.53
CA GLU A 25 -9.05 6.49 3.20
C GLU A 25 -7.62 6.90 2.85
N LYS A 26 -7.37 8.21 2.85
CA LYS A 26 -6.05 8.80 2.65
C LYS A 26 -5.76 9.83 3.74
N GLY A 27 -4.69 9.61 4.49
CA GLY A 27 -4.17 10.52 5.49
C GLY A 27 -3.46 11.72 4.86
N LYS A 28 -3.26 12.77 5.67
CA LYS A 28 -2.54 13.98 5.24
C LYS A 28 -1.09 13.65 4.91
N ILE A 29 -0.53 14.38 3.94
CA ILE A 29 0.90 14.32 3.63
C ILE A 29 1.67 14.91 4.81
N THR A 30 2.59 14.14 5.40
CA THR A 30 3.26 14.53 6.66
C THR A 30 4.59 15.27 6.45
N HIS A 31 5.27 15.09 5.31
CA HIS A 31 6.58 15.70 5.03
C HIS A 31 6.65 16.21 3.59
N GLU A 32 6.91 17.50 3.36
CA GLU A 32 6.96 18.05 2.00
C GLU A 32 8.18 17.59 1.18
N LYS A 33 9.33 17.35 1.84
CA LYS A 33 10.56 16.87 1.19
C LYS A 33 10.55 15.36 0.91
N ASP A 34 9.94 14.59 1.81
CA ASP A 34 9.76 13.14 1.69
C ASP A 34 8.26 12.83 1.76
N LYS A 35 7.51 13.29 0.74
CA LYS A 35 6.04 13.16 0.67
C LYS A 35 5.65 11.74 1.03
N LYS A 36 4.99 11.60 2.17
CA LYS A 36 4.51 10.33 2.72
C LYS A 36 3.09 10.53 3.18
N CYS A 37 2.25 9.57 2.87
CA CYS A 37 0.86 9.54 3.31
C CYS A 37 0.49 8.10 3.63
N LEU A 38 -0.33 7.97 4.66
CA LEU A 38 -0.89 6.70 5.07
C LEU A 38 -2.23 6.51 4.37
N ALA A 39 -2.45 5.40 3.70
CA ALA A 39 -3.73 5.07 3.09
C ALA A 39 -4.29 3.80 3.69
N LEU A 40 -5.59 3.77 3.98
CA LEU A 40 -6.31 2.54 4.27
C LEU A 40 -6.76 1.94 2.94
N VAL A 41 -6.34 0.71 2.66
CA VAL A 41 -6.71 -0.02 1.44
C VAL A 41 -7.39 -1.33 1.79
N ALA A 42 -8.25 -1.82 0.89
CA ALA A 42 -8.95 -3.07 1.09
C ALA A 42 -9.17 -3.85 -0.22
N ASP A 43 -9.36 -5.16 -0.08
CA ASP A 43 -9.93 -6.05 -1.06
C ASP A 43 -11.04 -6.87 -0.38
N GLU A 44 -11.59 -7.89 -1.05
CA GLU A 44 -12.62 -8.75 -0.45
C GLU A 44 -12.11 -9.59 0.74
N THR A 45 -10.80 -9.62 0.99
CA THR A 45 -10.16 -10.50 1.98
C THR A 45 -9.69 -9.78 3.24
N ALA A 46 -9.22 -8.53 3.14
CA ALA A 46 -8.70 -7.78 4.27
C ALA A 46 -8.64 -6.26 4.00
N SER A 47 -8.45 -5.49 5.07
CA SER A 47 -8.05 -4.09 5.00
C SER A 47 -6.71 -3.88 5.73
N VAL A 48 -5.79 -3.13 5.12
CA VAL A 48 -4.45 -2.87 5.66
C VAL A 48 -4.03 -1.41 5.39
N HIS A 49 -3.12 -0.89 6.20
CA HIS A 49 -2.58 0.44 5.99
C HIS A 49 -1.36 0.37 5.07
N PHE A 50 -1.38 1.12 3.97
CA PHE A 50 -0.26 1.31 3.07
C PHE A 50 0.42 2.65 3.35
N GLN A 51 1.75 2.65 3.40
CA GLN A 51 2.50 3.91 3.35
C GLN A 51 2.93 4.18 1.91
N LEU A 52 2.34 5.21 1.31
CA LEU A 52 2.69 5.70 -0.02
C LEU A 52 3.75 6.80 0.11
N TRP A 53 4.54 6.97 -0.94
CA TRP A 53 5.64 7.94 -0.99
C TRP A 53 5.58 8.75 -2.28
N GLY A 54 6.13 9.96 -2.27
CA GLY A 54 6.31 10.77 -3.47
C GLY A 54 5.00 11.19 -4.12
N THR A 55 4.93 10.98 -5.43
CA THR A 55 3.81 11.39 -6.30
C THR A 55 2.56 10.56 -6.10
N GLU A 56 2.70 9.34 -5.58
CA GLU A 56 1.63 8.38 -5.34
C GLU A 56 0.64 8.92 -4.29
N CYS A 57 1.11 9.78 -3.39
CA CYS A 57 0.24 10.49 -2.44
C CYS A 57 -0.71 11.51 -3.08
N GLU A 58 -0.33 12.03 -4.25
CA GLU A 58 -1.13 13.01 -5.01
C GLU A 58 -1.91 12.34 -6.14
N ALA A 59 -1.44 11.20 -6.63
CA ALA A 59 -2.05 10.48 -7.74
C ALA A 59 -3.30 9.69 -7.36
N PHE A 60 -3.40 9.23 -6.11
CA PHE A 60 -4.49 8.36 -5.66
C PHE A 60 -5.44 9.06 -4.69
N GLU A 61 -6.73 8.76 -4.83
CA GLU A 61 -7.81 9.26 -3.99
C GLU A 61 -8.71 8.13 -3.44
N PRO A 62 -9.40 8.35 -2.32
CA PRO A 62 -10.43 7.43 -1.84
C PRO A 62 -11.46 7.09 -2.92
N GLY A 63 -11.73 5.81 -3.10
CA GLY A 63 -12.59 5.26 -4.15
C GLY A 63 -11.83 4.68 -5.35
N ASP A 64 -10.55 5.03 -5.52
CA ASP A 64 -9.74 4.49 -6.61
C ASP A 64 -9.48 2.99 -6.45
N ILE A 65 -9.59 2.26 -7.56
CA ILE A 65 -9.19 0.87 -7.66
C ILE A 65 -7.78 0.83 -8.26
N ILE A 66 -6.81 0.47 -7.43
CA ILE A 66 -5.39 0.53 -7.75
C ILE A 66 -4.88 -0.89 -7.96
N GLN A 67 -4.08 -1.08 -9.02
CA GLN A 67 -3.34 -2.31 -9.27
C GLN A 67 -1.85 -2.07 -9.04
N LEU A 68 -1.31 -2.70 -8.01
CA LEU A 68 0.12 -2.75 -7.77
C LEU A 68 0.71 -3.88 -8.63
N THR A 69 1.76 -3.56 -9.39
CA THR A 69 2.52 -4.54 -10.14
C THR A 69 3.98 -4.50 -9.75
N LYS A 70 4.56 -5.67 -9.46
CA LYS A 70 5.95 -5.82 -9.01
C LYS A 70 6.32 -4.96 -7.80
N GLY A 71 5.37 -4.71 -6.90
CA GLY A 71 5.60 -3.95 -5.69
C GLY A 71 6.40 -4.74 -4.65
N ILE A 72 7.05 -4.01 -3.74
CA ILE A 72 7.76 -4.60 -2.59
C ILE A 72 6.93 -4.34 -1.34
N CYS A 73 6.71 -5.39 -0.54
CA CYS A 73 5.91 -5.36 0.68
C CYS A 73 6.82 -5.54 1.91
N ILE A 74 6.95 -4.50 2.73
CA ILE A 74 7.73 -4.52 3.98
C ILE A 74 6.79 -4.24 5.16
N PHE A 75 6.81 -5.11 6.17
CA PHE A 75 6.00 -4.92 7.38
C PHE A 75 6.84 -4.27 8.48
N ILE A 76 6.35 -3.17 9.08
CA ILE A 76 7.00 -2.54 10.23
C ILE A 76 6.15 -2.80 11.47
N GLY A 77 6.62 -3.69 12.33
CA GLY A 77 5.95 -4.07 13.55
C GLY A 77 6.27 -3.13 14.71
N SER A 78 5.33 -2.26 15.05
CA SER A 78 5.08 -1.88 16.44
C SER A 78 3.62 -1.44 16.55
N HIS A 79 2.78 -2.36 17.00
CA HIS A 79 1.37 -2.14 17.37
C HIS A 79 0.33 -1.84 16.26
N SER A 80 0.72 -1.50 15.03
CA SER A 80 -0.22 -1.25 13.92
C SER A 80 0.24 -1.93 12.63
N LYS A 81 -0.67 -2.60 11.91
CA LYS A 81 -0.44 -3.33 10.66
C LYS A 81 -0.06 -2.40 9.50
N LEU A 82 1.15 -1.84 9.53
CA LEU A 82 1.67 -0.95 8.50
C LEU A 82 2.46 -1.75 7.46
N LEU A 83 1.96 -1.76 6.23
CA LEU A 83 2.68 -2.25 5.07
C LEU A 83 3.27 -1.07 4.30
N ILE A 84 4.60 -1.04 4.15
CA ILE A 84 5.23 -0.14 3.18
C ILE A 84 5.19 -0.83 1.82
N VAL A 85 4.54 -0.16 0.87
CA VAL A 85 4.54 -0.56 -0.53
C VAL A 85 5.41 0.42 -1.30
N VAL A 86 6.48 -0.10 -1.90
CA VAL A 86 7.29 0.66 -2.85
C VAL A 86 6.79 0.32 -4.25
N CYS A 87 6.11 1.27 -4.87
CA CYS A 87 5.87 1.27 -6.31
C CYS A 87 7.20 1.65 -7.00
N ARG A 88 7.61 0.89 -8.02
CA ARG A 88 8.71 1.27 -8.93
C ARG A 88 8.13 1.75 -10.25
#